data_AF-A0A831T646-F1
#
_entry.id   AF-A0A831T646-F1
#
_cell.length_a   1.000
_cell.length_b   1.000
_cell.length_c   1.000
_cell.angle_alpha   90.00
_cell.angle_beta   90.00
_cell.angle_gamma   90.00
#
_symmetry.space_group_name_H-M   'P 1'
#
loop_
_entity.id
_entity.type
_entity.pdbx_description
1 polymer ?
#
loop_
_entity_poly.entity_id
_entity_poly.type
_entity_poly.pdbx_seq_one_letter_code
_entity_poly.pdbx_strand_id
1 'polypeptide(L)'
;MQIQNNFDFQPGGMPLFKPGHEEGRPPTKKQRILDLHAAGITDIVELARRVQTTTSYVAAVLTEAGLLRGYYDLYTTSARPMNYYGRLFQGILSFKNEASALDSVERIDKLYHYFEEQGDRAGQHHAMLVALTGRNRALGIGKVDEARIFSRWLIEHLQIQESPAAEEPVVEENSY
;
A
#
# COMPACT_ATOMS: atom_id res chain seq x y z
N MET A 1 17.43 61.07 13.66
CA MET A 1 16.80 59.90 14.29
C MET A 1 17.74 58.72 14.11
N GLN A 2 18.37 58.29 15.21
CA GLN A 2 19.29 57.15 15.23
C GLN A 2 18.47 55.85 15.30
N ILE A 3 18.77 54.89 14.42
CA ILE A 3 18.28 53.52 14.52
C ILE A 3 19.42 52.72 15.19
N GLN A 4 19.17 52.24 16.40
CA GLN A 4 20.10 51.39 17.13
C GLN A 4 20.13 50.00 16.48
N ASN A 5 21.31 49.60 16.02
CA ASN A 5 21.61 48.24 15.57
C ASN A 5 21.80 47.33 16.79
N ASN A 6 20.85 46.41 17.01
CA ASN A 6 20.96 45.34 18.00
C ASN A 6 21.81 44.18 17.43
N PHE A 7 23.13 44.35 17.42
CA PHE A 7 24.08 43.26 17.21
C PHE A 7 24.88 43.06 18.50
N ASP A 8 24.42 42.14 19.35
CA ASP A 8 25.25 41.59 20.43
C ASP A 8 26.08 40.43 19.87
N PHE A 9 27.38 40.66 19.74
CA PHE A 9 28.37 39.61 19.48
C PHE A 9 28.87 39.06 20.82
N GLN A 10 28.68 37.76 21.08
CA GLN A 10 29.48 37.03 22.07
C GLN A 10 30.58 36.21 21.36
N PRO A 11 31.84 36.27 21.79
CA PRO A 11 32.90 35.44 21.22
C PRO A 11 32.97 34.08 21.93
N GLY A 12 32.86 32.97 21.20
CA GLY A 12 33.42 31.68 21.65
C GLY A 12 32.47 30.51 21.96
N GLY A 13 31.18 30.54 21.60
CA GLY A 13 30.29 29.38 21.73
C GLY A 13 30.01 28.70 20.38
N MET A 14 30.13 27.37 20.29
CA MET A 14 29.56 26.61 19.16
C MET A 14 28.07 26.97 19.03
N PRO A 15 27.54 27.17 17.81
CA PRO A 15 26.12 27.41 17.63
C PRO A 15 25.34 26.20 18.15
N LEU A 16 24.66 26.37 19.28
CA LEU A 16 23.55 25.51 19.64
C LEU A 16 22.51 25.69 18.53
N PHE A 17 22.35 24.66 17.68
CA PHE A 17 21.16 24.53 16.84
C PHE A 17 19.94 24.48 17.76
N LYS A 18 19.30 25.65 17.96
CA LYS A 18 17.91 25.69 18.37
C LYS A 18 17.10 25.27 17.14
N PRO A 19 16.30 24.19 17.17
CA PRO A 19 15.37 23.93 16.07
C PRO A 19 14.43 25.13 16.02
N GLY A 20 14.57 25.94 14.98
CA GLY A 20 13.70 27.08 14.73
C GLY A 20 12.29 26.58 14.50
N HIS A 21 11.38 26.86 15.42
CA HIS A 21 9.99 27.06 15.03
C HIS A 21 9.99 28.34 14.19
N GLU A 22 9.89 28.20 12.87
CA GLU A 22 9.61 29.33 11.97
C GLU A 22 8.21 29.87 12.29
N GLU A 23 8.13 30.84 13.21
CA GLU A 23 6.93 31.59 13.50
C GLU A 23 6.49 32.36 12.24
N GLY A 24 5.35 31.99 11.67
CA GLY A 24 4.69 32.75 10.59
C GLY A 24 4.28 31.95 9.35
N ARG A 25 4.75 30.70 9.18
CA ARG A 25 4.27 29.84 8.09
C ARG A 25 3.09 28.99 8.57
N PRO A 26 1.96 28.92 7.82
CA PRO A 26 0.87 28.03 8.21
C PRO A 26 1.40 26.59 8.37
N PRO A 27 0.99 25.86 9.43
CA PRO A 27 1.54 24.55 9.73
C PRO A 27 1.33 23.62 8.54
N THR A 28 2.40 22.93 8.15
CA THR A 28 2.37 21.97 7.03
C THR A 28 1.35 20.87 7.31
N LYS A 29 0.87 20.18 6.26
CA LYS A 29 -0.04 19.03 6.45
C LYS A 29 0.56 17.99 7.39
N LYS A 30 1.88 17.72 7.29
CA LYS A 30 2.62 16.84 8.21
C LYS A 30 2.52 17.32 9.66
N GLN A 31 2.80 18.60 9.92
CA GLN A 31 2.73 19.15 11.28
C GLN A 31 1.30 19.07 11.84
N ARG A 32 0.29 19.44 11.04
CA ARG A 32 -1.12 19.35 11.44
C ARG A 32 -1.56 17.93 11.78
N ILE A 33 -1.05 16.92 11.07
CA ILE A 33 -1.32 15.50 11.38
C ILE A 33 -0.72 15.13 12.74
N LEU A 34 0.52 15.53 13.01
CA LEU A 34 1.21 15.22 14.26
C LEU A 34 0.54 15.93 15.45
N ASP A 35 0.16 17.20 15.30
CA ASP A 35 -0.50 17.98 16.35
C ASP A 35 -1.87 17.39 16.70
N LEU A 36 -2.67 17.01 15.70
CA LEU A 36 -3.98 16.38 15.93
C LEU A 36 -3.85 15.00 16.59
N HIS A 37 -2.81 14.23 16.22
CA HIS A 37 -2.52 12.95 16.87
C HIS A 37 -2.08 13.16 18.33
N ALA A 38 -1.21 14.14 18.60
CA ALA A 38 -0.80 14.51 19.95
C ALA A 38 -1.98 15.02 20.81
N ALA A 39 -2.98 15.65 20.19
CA ALA A 39 -4.25 16.03 20.82
C ALA A 39 -5.21 14.84 21.05
N GLY A 40 -4.80 13.60 20.74
CA GLY A 40 -5.54 12.39 21.05
C GLY A 40 -6.41 11.82 19.92
N ILE A 41 -6.37 12.40 18.71
CA ILE A 41 -7.09 11.84 17.56
C ILE A 41 -6.24 10.75 16.92
N THR A 42 -6.55 9.50 17.24
CA THR A 42 -5.79 8.33 16.75
C THR A 42 -6.40 7.65 15.53
N ASP A 43 -7.65 7.99 15.17
CA ASP A 43 -8.29 7.47 13.95
C ASP A 43 -7.73 8.16 12.70
N ILE A 44 -7.11 7.36 11.84
CA ILE A 44 -6.46 7.80 10.60
C ILE A 44 -7.47 8.33 9.58
N VAL A 45 -8.68 7.78 9.51
CA VAL A 45 -9.73 8.26 8.61
C VAL A 45 -10.19 9.64 9.05
N GLU A 46 -10.35 9.85 10.36
CA GLU A 46 -10.72 11.14 10.92
C GLU A 46 -9.61 12.19 10.74
N LEU A 47 -8.35 11.81 10.94
CA LEU A 47 -7.20 12.68 10.66
C LEU A 47 -7.14 13.09 9.19
N ALA A 48 -7.35 12.15 8.27
CA ALA A 48 -7.35 12.40 6.83
C ALA A 48 -8.45 13.40 6.44
N ARG A 49 -9.66 13.24 7.02
CA ARG A 49 -10.79 14.14 6.83
C ARG A 49 -10.47 15.56 7.32
N ARG A 50 -9.96 15.71 8.55
CA ARG A 50 -9.67 17.03 9.15
C ARG A 50 -8.54 17.79 8.46
N VAL A 51 -7.54 17.06 7.97
CA VAL A 51 -6.37 17.66 7.28
C VAL A 51 -6.61 17.79 5.76
N GLN A 52 -7.70 17.22 5.24
CA GLN A 52 -8.02 17.18 3.81
C GLN A 52 -6.86 16.54 3.01
N THR A 53 -6.54 15.31 3.37
CA THR A 53 -5.50 14.49 2.74
C THR A 53 -5.92 13.02 2.68
N THR A 54 -5.08 12.14 2.14
CA THR A 54 -5.39 10.71 2.04
C THR A 54 -5.03 9.99 3.33
N THR A 55 -5.75 8.91 3.64
CA THR A 55 -5.43 8.00 4.75
C THR A 55 -4.01 7.43 4.62
N SER A 56 -3.59 7.13 3.39
CA SER A 56 -2.22 6.71 3.06
C SER A 56 -1.17 7.72 3.50
N TYR A 57 -1.40 9.02 3.27
CA TYR A 57 -0.45 10.07 3.64
C TYR A 57 -0.37 10.26 5.15
N VAL A 58 -1.51 10.23 5.84
CA VAL A 58 -1.56 10.24 7.31
C VAL A 58 -0.78 9.07 7.89
N ALA A 59 -1.03 7.88 7.38
CA ALA A 59 -0.37 6.67 7.83
C ALA A 59 1.15 6.69 7.62
N ALA A 60 1.60 7.18 6.46
CA ALA A 60 3.01 7.36 6.18
C ALA A 60 3.67 8.32 7.19
N VAL A 61 3.05 9.47 7.45
CA VAL A 61 3.53 10.47 8.43
C VAL A 61 3.62 9.87 9.84
N LEU A 62 2.58 9.19 10.30
CA LEU A 62 2.56 8.61 11.65
C LEU A 62 3.52 7.41 11.79
N THR A 63 3.73 6.64 10.71
CA THR A 63 4.71 5.54 10.67
C THR A 63 6.14 6.09 10.72
N GLU A 64 6.43 7.15 9.95
CA GLU A 64 7.74 7.83 9.96
C GLU A 64 8.05 8.41 11.35
N ALA A 65 7.03 8.94 12.04
CA ALA A 65 7.14 9.46 13.40
C ALA A 65 7.18 8.35 14.48
N GLY A 66 7.05 7.07 14.11
CA GLY A 66 7.01 5.94 15.05
C GLY A 66 5.74 5.87 15.92
N LEU A 67 4.73 6.70 15.63
CA LEU A 67 3.47 6.82 16.36
C LEU A 67 2.43 5.78 15.92
N LEU A 68 2.61 5.22 14.72
CA LEU A 68 1.71 4.22 14.17
C LEU A 68 2.51 2.95 13.86
N ARG A 69 2.09 1.84 14.48
CA ARG A 69 2.65 0.51 14.25
C ARG A 69 1.55 -0.38 13.68
N GLY A 70 1.87 -1.11 12.62
CA GLY A 70 0.94 -2.10 12.05
C GLY A 70 -0.27 -1.50 11.32
N TYR A 71 -0.22 -0.25 10.85
CA TYR A 71 -1.20 0.22 9.88
C TYR A 71 -0.80 -0.23 8.48
N TYR A 72 -1.72 -0.96 7.85
CA TYR A 72 -1.51 -1.58 6.57
C TYR A 72 -2.49 -0.99 5.56
N ASP A 73 -2.07 0.05 4.87
CA ASP A 73 -2.82 0.50 3.71
C ASP A 73 -2.48 -0.40 2.51
N LEU A 74 -3.51 -1.08 2.01
CA LEU A 74 -3.49 -1.93 0.81
C LEU A 74 -2.89 -1.21 -0.41
N TYR A 75 -3.00 0.13 -0.48
CA TYR A 75 -2.52 0.91 -1.61
C TYR A 75 -1.04 1.28 -1.56
N THR A 76 -0.45 1.44 -0.37
CA THR A 76 0.93 1.95 -0.21
C THR A 76 1.92 0.96 0.41
N THR A 77 1.45 -0.12 1.03
CA THR A 77 2.30 -1.03 1.84
C THR A 77 2.75 -2.30 1.11
N SER A 78 2.64 -2.37 -0.22
CA SER A 78 3.06 -3.57 -1.00
C SER A 78 4.56 -3.89 -0.93
N ALA A 79 5.39 -3.03 -0.33
CA ALA A 79 6.85 -3.20 -0.22
C ALA A 79 7.31 -3.71 1.16
N ARG A 80 6.41 -3.80 2.15
CA ARG A 80 6.72 -4.39 3.46
C ARG A 80 5.97 -5.70 3.60
N PRO A 81 6.63 -6.79 4.02
CA PRO A 81 5.96 -8.07 4.19
C PRO A 81 4.95 -8.00 5.34
N MET A 82 3.66 -7.90 4.99
CA MET A 82 2.55 -7.91 5.94
C MET A 82 2.33 -9.29 6.59
N ASN A 83 2.78 -10.33 5.90
CA ASN A 83 2.67 -11.73 6.27
C ASN A 83 3.77 -12.53 5.54
N TYR A 84 3.80 -13.86 5.75
CA TYR A 84 4.74 -14.76 5.08
C TYR A 84 4.77 -14.54 3.56
N TYR A 85 3.60 -14.41 2.92
CA TYR A 85 3.46 -14.24 1.47
C TYR A 85 4.03 -12.91 0.97
N GLY A 86 3.81 -11.81 1.69
CA GLY A 86 4.33 -10.49 1.30
C GLY A 86 5.85 -10.45 1.13
N ARG A 87 6.62 -11.34 1.79
CA ARG A 87 8.06 -11.48 1.55
C ARG A 87 8.36 -12.07 0.17
N LEU A 88 7.59 -13.07 -0.23
CA LEU A 88 7.78 -13.79 -1.48
C LEU A 88 7.45 -12.90 -2.69
N PHE A 89 6.52 -11.96 -2.52
CA PHE A 89 6.14 -11.02 -3.57
C PHE A 89 6.88 -9.67 -3.54
N GLN A 90 7.85 -9.50 -2.63
CA GLN A 90 8.58 -8.25 -2.50
C GLN A 90 9.35 -7.92 -3.78
N GLY A 91 9.11 -6.72 -4.33
CA GLY A 91 9.81 -6.24 -5.53
C GLY A 91 9.38 -6.91 -6.84
N ILE A 92 8.35 -7.75 -6.83
CA ILE A 92 7.86 -8.41 -8.04
C ILE A 92 7.21 -7.42 -9.01
N LEU A 93 6.51 -6.40 -8.51
CA LEU A 93 5.76 -5.47 -9.35
C LEU A 93 6.67 -4.43 -10.02
N SER A 94 6.69 -4.44 -11.34
CA SER A 94 7.21 -3.40 -12.22
C SER A 94 6.25 -3.15 -13.39
N PHE A 95 6.10 -1.89 -13.77
CA PHE A 95 5.26 -1.47 -14.89
C PHE A 95 5.88 -0.23 -15.56
N LYS A 96 7.20 -0.21 -15.69
CA LYS A 96 7.93 0.86 -16.39
C LYS A 96 7.60 0.87 -17.89
N ASN A 97 7.34 -0.31 -18.44
CA ASN A 97 6.88 -0.60 -19.79
C ASN A 97 6.14 -1.95 -19.80
N GLU A 98 5.53 -2.30 -20.94
CA GLU A 98 4.82 -3.57 -21.15
C GLU A 98 5.68 -4.80 -20.84
N ALA A 99 6.94 -4.83 -21.29
CA ALA A 99 7.86 -5.94 -21.01
C ALA A 99 8.04 -6.17 -19.51
N SER A 100 8.24 -5.10 -18.74
CA SER A 100 8.39 -5.22 -17.29
C SER A 100 7.09 -5.63 -16.57
N ALA A 101 5.93 -5.29 -17.15
CA ALA A 101 4.64 -5.74 -16.63
C ALA A 101 4.41 -7.22 -16.93
N LEU A 102 4.81 -7.71 -18.11
CA LEU A 102 4.82 -9.13 -18.46
C LEU A 102 5.73 -9.92 -17.52
N ASP A 103 6.98 -9.47 -17.31
CA ASP A 103 7.92 -10.10 -16.36
C ASP A 103 7.34 -10.17 -14.94
N SER A 104 6.61 -9.12 -14.53
CA SER A 104 5.95 -9.09 -13.23
C SER A 104 4.86 -10.14 -13.14
N VAL A 105 4.00 -10.22 -14.16
CA VAL A 105 2.92 -11.22 -14.23
C VAL A 105 3.50 -12.64 -14.28
N GLU A 106 4.54 -12.90 -15.06
CA GLU A 106 5.17 -14.22 -15.14
C GLU A 106 5.70 -14.68 -13.77
N ARG A 107 6.28 -13.76 -12.99
CA ARG A 107 6.73 -14.06 -11.62
C ARG A 107 5.59 -14.29 -10.65
N ILE A 108 4.49 -13.53 -10.78
CA ILE A 108 3.27 -13.75 -10.00
C ILE A 108 2.68 -15.13 -10.31
N ASP A 109 2.61 -15.48 -11.59
CA ASP A 109 2.08 -16.74 -12.11
C ASP A 109 2.85 -17.95 -11.57
N LYS A 110 4.18 -17.90 -11.61
CA LYS A 110 5.04 -18.93 -11.01
C LYS A 110 4.76 -19.14 -9.52
N LEU A 111 4.56 -18.06 -8.77
CA LEU A 111 4.22 -18.16 -7.35
C LEU A 111 2.79 -18.66 -7.14
N TYR A 112 1.84 -18.25 -7.99
CA TYR A 112 0.47 -18.75 -7.95
C TYR A 112 0.44 -20.28 -8.09
N HIS A 113 1.09 -20.82 -9.13
CA HIS A 113 1.17 -22.27 -9.35
C HIS A 113 1.97 -22.99 -8.26
N TYR A 114 3.05 -22.38 -7.75
CA TYR A 114 3.74 -22.92 -6.59
C TYR A 114 2.81 -23.11 -5.38
N PHE A 115 1.93 -22.15 -5.10
CA PHE A 115 0.95 -22.31 -4.02
C PHE A 115 -0.18 -23.28 -4.37
N GLU A 116 -0.57 -23.38 -5.65
CA GLU A 116 -1.52 -24.37 -6.14
C GLU A 116 -1.07 -25.80 -5.87
N GLU A 117 0.18 -26.12 -6.24
CA GLU A 117 0.78 -27.44 -6.03
C GLU A 117 0.82 -27.85 -4.56
N GLN A 118 0.91 -26.87 -3.65
CA GLN A 118 0.92 -27.08 -2.21
C GLN A 118 -0.48 -27.06 -1.58
N GLY A 119 -1.53 -26.83 -2.36
CA GLY A 119 -2.90 -26.65 -1.87
C GLY A 119 -3.09 -25.36 -1.03
N ASP A 120 -2.17 -24.41 -1.14
CA ASP A 120 -2.17 -23.16 -0.37
C ASP A 120 -3.04 -22.09 -1.04
N ARG A 121 -4.32 -22.14 -0.73
CA ARG A 121 -5.32 -21.16 -1.21
C ARG A 121 -5.02 -19.74 -0.77
N ALA A 122 -4.39 -19.55 0.40
CA ALA A 122 -4.06 -18.20 0.89
C ALA A 122 -2.93 -17.58 0.08
N GLY A 123 -1.94 -18.38 -0.32
CA GLY A 123 -0.87 -17.98 -1.22
C GLY A 123 -1.37 -17.62 -2.63
N GLN A 124 -2.25 -18.45 -3.20
CA GLN A 124 -2.93 -18.14 -4.48
C GLN A 124 -3.71 -16.82 -4.42
N HIS A 125 -4.52 -16.64 -3.37
CA HIS A 125 -5.26 -15.40 -3.17
C HIS A 125 -4.32 -14.18 -3.05
N HIS A 126 -3.18 -14.34 -2.39
CA HIS A 126 -2.18 -13.27 -2.29
C HIS A 126 -1.59 -12.91 -3.66
N ALA A 127 -1.28 -13.90 -4.51
CA ALA A 127 -0.83 -13.67 -5.87
C ALA A 127 -1.84 -12.83 -6.67
N MET A 128 -3.13 -13.17 -6.55
CA MET A 128 -4.22 -12.40 -7.18
C MET A 128 -4.30 -10.96 -6.66
N LEU A 129 -4.18 -10.74 -5.35
CA LEU A 129 -4.13 -9.39 -4.79
C LEU A 129 -2.94 -8.57 -5.31
N VAL A 130 -1.78 -9.19 -5.47
CA VAL A 130 -0.58 -8.53 -6.01
C VAL A 130 -0.79 -8.11 -7.47
N ALA A 131 -1.38 -8.99 -8.30
CA ALA A 131 -1.73 -8.65 -9.68
C ALA A 131 -2.74 -7.50 -9.75
N LEU A 132 -3.79 -7.51 -8.92
CA LEU A 132 -4.77 -6.41 -8.83
C LEU A 132 -4.11 -5.10 -8.39
N THR A 133 -3.16 -5.16 -7.46
CA THR A 133 -2.38 -4.01 -7.03
C THR A 133 -1.56 -3.43 -8.19
N GLY A 134 -0.88 -4.29 -8.96
CA GLY A 134 -0.14 -3.90 -10.17
C GLY A 134 -1.03 -3.20 -11.19
N ARG A 135 -2.18 -3.81 -11.50
CA ARG A 135 -3.20 -3.23 -12.39
C ARG A 135 -3.62 -1.83 -11.95
N ASN A 136 -4.05 -1.67 -10.70
CA ASN A 136 -4.60 -0.41 -10.23
C ASN A 136 -3.54 0.70 -10.17
N ARG A 137 -2.30 0.36 -9.83
CA ARG A 137 -1.18 1.33 -9.84
C ARG A 137 -0.82 1.77 -11.25
N ALA A 138 -0.76 0.86 -12.22
CA ALA A 138 -0.53 1.20 -13.61
C ALA A 138 -1.62 2.13 -14.15
N LEU A 139 -2.90 1.82 -13.89
CA LEU A 139 -4.02 2.70 -14.26
C LEU A 139 -3.92 4.08 -13.60
N GLY A 140 -3.58 4.14 -12.32
CA GLY A 140 -3.47 5.38 -11.56
C GLY A 140 -2.44 6.38 -12.14
N ILE A 141 -1.47 5.90 -12.93
CA ILE A 141 -0.48 6.74 -13.60
C ILE A 141 -0.65 6.77 -15.13
N GLY A 142 -1.80 6.34 -15.65
CA GLY A 142 -2.15 6.41 -17.07
C GLY A 142 -1.53 5.32 -17.97
N LYS A 143 -0.94 4.29 -17.37
CA LYS A 143 -0.32 3.15 -18.08
C LYS A 143 -1.35 2.07 -18.39
N VAL A 144 -2.19 2.35 -19.38
CA VAL A 144 -3.35 1.53 -19.72
C VAL A 144 -2.94 0.16 -20.28
N ASP A 145 -1.89 0.11 -21.10
CA ASP A 145 -1.45 -1.14 -21.73
C ASP A 145 -0.80 -2.09 -20.72
N GLU A 146 0.03 -1.57 -19.82
CA GLU A 146 0.56 -2.36 -18.70
C GLU A 146 -0.57 -2.84 -17.77
N ALA A 147 -1.55 -2.00 -17.47
CA ALA A 147 -2.70 -2.41 -16.68
C ALA A 147 -3.52 -3.53 -17.35
N ARG A 148 -3.59 -3.53 -18.69
CA ARG A 148 -4.29 -4.57 -19.47
C ARG A 148 -3.61 -5.93 -19.31
N ILE A 149 -2.28 -5.97 -19.22
CA ILE A 149 -1.51 -7.20 -18.97
C ILE A 149 -1.93 -7.84 -17.64
N PHE A 150 -1.91 -7.08 -16.53
CA PHE A 150 -2.37 -7.58 -15.24
C PHE A 150 -3.87 -7.97 -15.24
N SER A 151 -4.70 -7.23 -15.97
CA SER A 151 -6.14 -7.51 -16.08
C SER A 151 -6.42 -8.85 -16.76
N ARG A 152 -5.68 -9.17 -17.82
CA ARG A 152 -5.84 -10.44 -18.55
C ARG A 152 -5.56 -11.62 -17.65
N TRP A 153 -4.42 -11.60 -16.96
CA TRP A 153 -4.04 -12.64 -16.02
C TRP A 153 -5.08 -12.83 -14.91
N LEU A 154 -5.61 -11.74 -14.34
CA LEU A 154 -6.67 -11.81 -13.33
C LEU A 154 -7.95 -12.44 -13.86
N ILE A 155 -8.37 -12.11 -15.09
CA ILE A 155 -9.57 -12.68 -15.69
C ILE A 155 -9.42 -14.19 -15.87
N GLU A 156 -8.26 -14.65 -16.33
CA GLU A 156 -7.96 -16.08 -16.51
C GLU A 156 -8.06 -16.84 -15.17
N HIS A 157 -7.62 -16.25 -14.07
CA HIS A 157 -7.58 -16.88 -12.75
C HIS A 157 -8.83 -16.67 -11.89
N LEU A 158 -9.72 -15.75 -12.27
CA LEU A 158 -11.00 -15.49 -11.59
C LEU A 158 -12.18 -16.23 -12.24
N GLN A 159 -11.97 -16.86 -13.40
CA GLN A 159 -13.00 -17.70 -14.01
C GLN A 159 -13.29 -18.87 -13.08
N ILE A 160 -14.53 -18.93 -12.59
CA ILE A 160 -15.04 -20.06 -11.81
C ILE A 160 -14.98 -21.26 -12.74
N GLN A 161 -14.13 -22.25 -12.43
CA GLN A 161 -14.35 -23.59 -12.98
C GLN A 161 -15.67 -24.08 -12.39
N GLU A 162 -16.71 -24.14 -13.22
CA GLU A 162 -17.93 -24.86 -12.87
C GLU A 162 -17.51 -26.29 -12.55
N SER A 163 -17.52 -26.62 -11.26
CA SER A 163 -17.42 -28.02 -10.84
C SER A 163 -18.61 -28.71 -11.50
N PRO A 164 -18.42 -29.78 -12.30
CA PRO A 164 -19.56 -30.50 -12.86
C PRO A 164 -20.45 -30.87 -11.68
N ALA A 165 -21.72 -30.45 -11.78
CA ALA A 165 -22.72 -30.69 -10.75
C ALA A 165 -22.61 -32.14 -10.32
N ALA A 166 -22.48 -32.39 -9.01
CA ALA A 166 -22.49 -33.74 -8.48
C ALA A 166 -23.70 -34.46 -9.09
N GLU A 167 -23.45 -35.50 -9.87
CA GLU A 167 -24.49 -36.33 -10.47
C GLU A 167 -25.49 -36.66 -9.36
N GLU A 168 -26.74 -36.21 -9.53
CA GLU A 168 -27.79 -36.51 -8.57
C GLU A 168 -27.83 -38.03 -8.42
N PRO A 169 -27.83 -38.56 -7.18
CA PRO A 169 -27.85 -40.00 -6.98
C PRO A 169 -29.11 -40.55 -7.64
N VAL A 170 -28.92 -41.46 -8.59
CA VAL A 170 -30.00 -42.22 -9.21
C VAL A 170 -30.74 -42.93 -8.09
N VAL A 171 -31.94 -42.46 -7.78
CA VAL A 171 -32.81 -43.11 -6.81
C VAL A 171 -33.38 -44.34 -7.51
N GLU A 172 -32.79 -45.51 -7.27
CA GLU A 172 -33.38 -46.78 -7.71
C GLU A 172 -34.70 -46.99 -6.96
N GLU A 173 -35.82 -46.76 -7.66
CA GLU A 173 -37.15 -47.18 -7.23
C GLU A 173 -37.17 -48.71 -7.14
N ASN A 174 -36.92 -49.24 -5.94
CA ASN A 174 -37.21 -50.64 -5.64
C ASN A 174 -38.72 -50.81 -5.55
N SER A 175 -39.29 -51.35 -6.64
CA SER A 175 -40.64 -51.88 -6.72
C SER A 175 -40.86 -52.97 -5.66
N TYR A 176 -41.92 -52.81 -4.86
CA TYR A 176 -42.56 -53.88 -4.09
C TYR A 176 -44.02 -54.01 -4.51
#